data_AF-A0A0B7HIS4-F1
#
_entry.id   AF-A0A0B7HIS4-F1
#
_cell.length_a   1.000
_cell.length_b   1.000
_cell.length_c   1.000
_cell.angle_alpha   90.00
_cell.angle_beta   90.00
_cell.angle_gamma   90.00
#
_symmetry.space_group_name_H-M   'P 1'
#
loop_
_entity.id
_entity.type
_entity.pdbx_description
1 polymer ?
#
loop_
_entity_poly.entity_id
_entity_poly.type
_entity_poly.pdbx_seq_one_letter_code
_entity_poly.pdbx_strand_id
1 'polypeptide(L)'
;MKYKKLDVFANEIFIKALTKREVVCGIASEENEFFIPVEASENSHLSKYVVLIDPLDGSSNADVNVTVGTIFSIYRRISPEGSPVQLEDFFCNLAISKSLLGILCTDSLQ
;
A
#
# COMPACT_ATOMS: atom_id res chain seq x y z
N MET A 1 9.15 -19.89 -8.48
CA MET A 1 8.32 -20.27 -7.31
C MET A 1 8.77 -19.62 -6.00
N LYS A 2 10.06 -19.31 -5.78
CA LYS A 2 10.55 -18.69 -4.54
C LYS A 2 10.21 -17.20 -4.43
N TYR A 3 10.39 -16.42 -5.49
CA TYR A 3 10.04 -14.99 -5.55
C TYR A 3 8.59 -14.70 -5.20
N LYS A 4 7.66 -15.36 -5.92
CA LYS A 4 6.23 -15.29 -5.63
C LYS A 4 5.85 -15.61 -4.17
N LYS A 5 6.68 -16.36 -3.41
CA LYS A 5 6.44 -16.56 -1.98
C LYS A 5 6.86 -15.35 -1.13
N LEU A 6 7.92 -14.67 -1.51
CA LEU A 6 8.40 -13.46 -0.84
C LEU A 6 7.50 -12.26 -1.17
N ASP A 7 7.07 -12.10 -2.42
CA ASP A 7 6.11 -11.08 -2.85
C ASP A 7 4.80 -11.19 -2.05
N VAL A 8 4.24 -12.41 -1.99
CA VAL A 8 3.04 -12.71 -1.18
C VAL A 8 3.27 -12.45 0.31
N PHE A 9 4.42 -12.84 0.85
CA PHE A 9 4.74 -12.62 2.25
C PHE A 9 4.87 -11.13 2.60
N ALA A 10 5.56 -10.35 1.76
CA ALA A 10 5.69 -8.91 1.93
C ALA A 10 4.31 -8.24 1.86
N ASN A 11 3.49 -8.62 0.87
CA ASN A 11 2.12 -8.13 0.73
C ASN A 11 1.27 -8.40 1.98
N GLU A 12 1.29 -9.63 2.51
CA GLU A 12 0.56 -9.99 3.73
C GLU A 12 1.00 -9.15 4.94
N ILE A 13 2.31 -8.92 5.11
CA ILE A 13 2.84 -8.09 6.20
C ILE A 13 2.34 -6.65 6.07
N PHE A 14 2.45 -6.05 4.89
CA PHE A 14 2.06 -4.66 4.69
C PHE A 14 0.56 -4.47 4.85
N ILE A 15 -0.27 -5.33 4.24
CA ILE A 15 -1.73 -5.29 4.41
C ILE A 15 -2.08 -5.38 5.90
N LYS A 16 -1.52 -6.37 6.61
CA LYS A 16 -1.77 -6.54 8.05
C LYS A 16 -1.33 -5.34 8.88
N ALA A 17 -0.22 -4.70 8.53
CA ALA A 17 0.28 -3.52 9.24
C ALA A 17 -0.58 -2.28 8.98
N LEU A 18 -1.00 -2.06 7.74
CA LEU A 18 -1.80 -0.91 7.31
C LEU A 18 -3.26 -1.02 7.77
N THR A 19 -3.86 -2.21 7.72
CA THR A 19 -5.24 -2.45 8.19
C THR A 19 -5.41 -2.19 9.68
N LYS A 20 -4.32 -2.21 10.48
CA LYS A 20 -4.35 -1.87 11.91
C LYS A 20 -4.30 -0.37 12.19
N ARG A 21 -4.16 0.48 11.16
CA ARG A 21 -4.05 1.93 11.33
C ARG A 21 -5.41 2.58 11.09
N GLU A 22 -5.94 3.25 12.10
CA GLU A 22 -7.23 3.97 12.05
C GLU A 22 -7.23 5.25 11.20
N VAL A 23 -6.27 5.38 10.29
CA VAL A 23 -6.17 6.52 9.36
C VAL A 23 -6.26 6.09 7.90
N VAL A 24 -6.10 4.80 7.62
CA VAL A 24 -6.18 4.21 6.28
C VAL A 24 -7.58 3.66 6.06
N CYS A 25 -8.23 4.03 4.95
CA CYS A 25 -9.55 3.53 4.55
C CYS A 25 -9.49 2.54 3.38
N GLY A 26 -8.35 2.45 2.68
CA GLY A 26 -8.19 1.52 1.58
C GLY A 26 -6.73 1.32 1.19
N ILE A 27 -6.43 0.12 0.66
CA ILE A 27 -5.10 -0.29 0.22
C ILE A 27 -5.21 -0.84 -1.20
N ALA A 28 -4.34 -0.41 -2.12
CA ALA A 28 -4.14 -1.07 -3.40
C ALA A 28 -2.70 -1.59 -3.44
N SER A 29 -2.52 -2.83 -3.86
CA SER A 29 -1.22 -3.50 -3.91
C SER A 29 -0.98 -4.04 -5.31
N GLU A 30 0.26 -4.02 -5.80
CA GLU A 30 0.63 -4.70 -7.06
C GLU A 30 0.18 -6.17 -7.06
N GLU A 31 0.24 -6.83 -5.89
CA GLU A 31 -0.09 -8.24 -5.70
C GLU A 31 -1.60 -8.53 -5.62
N ASN A 32 -2.46 -7.50 -5.70
CA ASN A 32 -3.91 -7.64 -5.59
C ASN A 32 -4.63 -7.02 -6.79
N GLU A 33 -5.50 -7.79 -7.46
CA GLU A 33 -6.30 -7.31 -8.60
C GLU A 33 -7.28 -6.19 -8.22
N PHE A 34 -7.81 -6.24 -6.99
CA PHE A 34 -8.76 -5.27 -6.47
C PHE A 34 -8.21 -4.60 -5.20
N PHE A 35 -8.63 -3.36 -4.97
CA PHE A 35 -8.31 -2.68 -3.72
C PHE A 35 -8.98 -3.35 -2.53
N ILE A 36 -8.37 -3.18 -1.36
CA ILE A 36 -8.79 -3.75 -0.09
C ILE A 36 -9.35 -2.60 0.77
N PRO A 37 -10.66 -2.56 1.06
CA PRO A 37 -11.21 -1.62 2.03
C PRO A 37 -10.70 -1.95 3.44
N VAL A 38 -10.42 -0.92 4.24
CA VAL A 38 -9.93 -1.08 5.62
C VAL A 38 -11.04 -0.71 6.61
N GLU A 39 -11.45 -1.70 7.39
CA GLU A 39 -12.48 -1.59 8.43
C GLU A 39 -11.88 -2.04 9.79
N ALA A 40 -10.94 -1.25 10.31
CA ALA A 40 -10.17 -1.57 11.52
C ALA A 40 -10.98 -1.43 12.83
N SER A 41 -11.98 -0.55 12.83
CA SER A 41 -12.78 -0.15 14.00
C SER A 41 -14.09 0.52 13.57
N GLU A 42 -14.99 0.74 14.52
CA GLU A 42 -16.27 1.45 14.27
C GLU A 42 -16.06 2.82 13.62
N ASN A 43 -14.94 3.49 13.89
CA ASN A 43 -14.59 4.81 13.35
C ASN A 43 -13.83 4.75 12.01
N SER A 44 -13.60 3.56 11.43
CA SER A 44 -12.83 3.42 10.19
C SER A 44 -13.45 4.13 8.99
N HIS A 45 -14.76 4.38 9.02
CA HIS A 45 -15.45 5.22 8.04
C HIS A 45 -14.90 6.66 8.01
N LEU A 46 -14.28 7.14 9.10
CA LEU A 46 -13.65 8.47 9.22
C LEU A 46 -12.18 8.48 8.77
N SER A 47 -11.61 7.32 8.43
CA SER A 47 -10.26 7.24 7.86
C SER A 47 -10.17 8.03 6.56
N LYS A 48 -9.04 8.73 6.38
CA LYS A 48 -8.90 9.80 5.38
C LYS A 48 -7.93 9.47 4.26
N TYR A 49 -7.17 8.38 4.39
CA TYR A 49 -6.07 8.09 3.49
C TYR A 49 -6.23 6.73 2.81
N VAL A 50 -5.86 6.68 1.54
CA VAL A 50 -5.60 5.42 0.84
C VAL A 50 -4.11 5.24 0.64
N VAL A 51 -3.66 3.99 0.59
CA VAL A 51 -2.27 3.62 0.35
C VAL A 51 -2.18 2.77 -0.89
N LEU A 52 -1.31 3.13 -1.83
CA LEU A 52 -0.91 2.26 -2.93
C LEU A 52 0.49 1.75 -2.63
N ILE A 53 0.73 0.45 -2.81
CA ILE A 53 2.00 -0.17 -2.46
C ILE A 53 2.46 -1.16 -3.52
N ASP A 54 3.73 -1.06 -3.87
CA ASP A 54 4.52 -2.15 -4.43
C ASP A 54 5.32 -2.72 -3.25
N PRO A 55 4.91 -3.88 -2.70
CA PRO A 55 5.48 -4.43 -1.49
C PRO A 55 6.93 -4.87 -1.67
N LEU A 56 7.35 -5.22 -2.90
CA LEU A 56 8.69 -5.70 -3.20
C LEU A 56 9.10 -5.36 -4.64
N ASP A 57 9.52 -4.12 -4.85
CA ASP A 57 10.13 -3.69 -6.11
C ASP A 57 11.51 -4.35 -6.28
N GLY A 58 11.76 -4.83 -7.50
CA GLY A 58 12.99 -5.54 -7.83
C GLY A 58 13.05 -6.99 -7.33
N SER A 59 11.92 -7.63 -7.03
CA SER A 59 11.83 -9.03 -6.56
C SER A 59 12.62 -10.03 -7.44
N SER A 60 12.69 -9.79 -8.75
CA SER A 60 13.50 -10.57 -9.70
C SER A 60 15.01 -10.60 -9.41
N ASN A 61 15.52 -9.63 -8.64
CA ASN A 61 16.92 -9.53 -8.22
C ASN A 61 17.17 -10.08 -6.80
N ALA A 62 16.15 -10.60 -6.12
CA ALA A 62 16.27 -11.01 -4.72
C ALA A 62 17.24 -12.19 -4.48
N ASP A 63 17.50 -13.05 -5.47
CA ASP A 63 18.43 -14.18 -5.32
C ASP A 63 19.91 -13.81 -5.57
N VAL A 64 20.21 -12.58 -6.03
CA VAL A 64 21.59 -12.12 -6.30
C VAL A 64 22.14 -11.14 -5.26
N ASN A 65 21.49 -11.04 -4.10
CA ASN A 65 21.90 -10.17 -2.98
C ASN A 65 21.99 -8.68 -3.37
N VAL A 66 21.16 -8.27 -4.34
CA VAL A 66 21.00 -6.89 -4.81
C VAL A 66 19.93 -6.20 -3.94
N THR A 67 20.00 -4.88 -3.86
CA THR A 67 19.01 -4.03 -3.18
C THR A 67 17.60 -4.34 -3.68
N VAL A 68 16.69 -4.63 -2.75
CA VAL A 68 15.24 -4.68 -2.98
C VAL A 68 14.58 -3.51 -2.27
N GLY A 69 13.42 -3.08 -2.75
CA GLY A 69 12.75 -1.91 -2.21
C GLY A 69 11.26 -2.11 -2.02
N THR A 70 10.65 -1.22 -1.26
CA THR A 70 9.20 -1.06 -1.22
C THR A 70 8.89 0.34 -1.71
N ILE A 71 7.98 0.44 -2.68
CA ILE A 71 7.46 1.74 -3.14
C ILE A 71 6.06 1.90 -2.57
N PHE A 72 5.78 3.05 -1.99
CA PHE A 72 4.43 3.33 -1.52
C PHE A 72 4.04 4.78 -1.80
N SER A 73 2.75 4.99 -2.01
CA SER A 73 2.17 6.31 -2.09
C SER A 73 0.95 6.43 -1.18
N ILE A 74 0.85 7.57 -0.51
CA ILE A 74 -0.27 7.89 0.39
C ILE A 74 -1.03 9.05 -0.22
N TYR A 75 -2.33 8.86 -0.42
CA TYR A 75 -3.23 9.90 -0.91
C TYR A 75 -4.34 10.14 0.11
N ARG A 76 -4.79 11.39 0.19
CA ARG A 76 -6.06 11.66 0.85
C ARG A 76 -7.20 11.21 -0.06
N ARG A 77 -8.17 10.49 0.50
CA ARG A 77 -9.39 10.08 -0.21
C ARG A 77 -10.14 11.30 -0.75
N ILE A 78 -10.79 11.14 -1.90
CA ILE A 78 -11.65 12.16 -2.52
C ILE A 78 -13.13 11.92 -2.19
N SER A 79 -13.51 10.67 -1.95
CA SER A 79 -14.83 10.31 -1.47
C SER A 79 -15.06 10.89 -0.06
N PRO A 80 -16.30 11.31 0.27
CA PRO A 80 -16.59 11.92 1.57
C PRO A 80 -16.23 11.03 2.77
N GLU A 81 -15.72 11.63 3.84
CA GLU A 81 -15.55 10.94 5.12
C GLU A 81 -16.91 10.38 5.58
N GLY A 82 -16.93 9.13 6.02
CA GLY A 82 -18.15 8.39 6.37
C GLY A 82 -18.77 7.56 5.25
N SER A 83 -18.37 7.76 3.98
CA SER A 83 -18.77 6.85 2.90
C SER A 83 -17.78 5.68 2.75
N PRO A 84 -18.16 4.58 2.08
CA PRO A 84 -17.21 3.56 1.65
C PRO A 84 -16.16 4.15 0.70
N VAL A 85 -14.91 3.66 0.80
CA VAL A 85 -13.84 3.97 -0.15
C VAL A 85 -14.23 3.47 -1.55
N GLN A 86 -13.90 4.24 -2.57
CA GLN A 86 -14.21 3.94 -3.97
C GLN A 86 -12.92 3.80 -4.78
N LEU A 87 -13.03 3.22 -5.98
CA LEU A 87 -11.87 3.06 -6.87
C LEU A 87 -11.24 4.41 -7.23
N GLU A 88 -12.05 5.46 -7.34
CA GLU A 88 -11.58 6.80 -7.69
C GLU A 88 -10.67 7.41 -6.63
N ASP A 89 -10.72 6.93 -5.38
CA ASP A 89 -9.80 7.35 -4.32
C ASP A 89 -8.34 6.98 -4.62
N PHE A 90 -8.12 5.96 -5.45
CA PHE A 90 -6.80 5.48 -5.84
C PHE A 90 -6.26 6.14 -7.12
N PHE A 91 -7.05 6.97 -7.81
CA PHE A 91 -6.57 7.68 -9.00
C PHE A 91 -5.90 9.01 -8.62
N CYS A 92 -4.64 9.15 -9.00
CA CYS A 92 -3.88 10.37 -8.78
C CYS A 92 -4.39 11.49 -9.70
N ASN A 93 -5.18 12.42 -9.15
CA ASN A 93 -5.37 13.72 -9.79
C ASN A 93 -4.36 14.72 -9.21
N LEU A 94 -3.31 14.99 -10.00
CA LEU A 94 -2.19 15.89 -9.66
C LEU A 94 -2.63 17.28 -9.16
N ALA A 95 -3.86 17.71 -9.47
CA ALA A 95 -4.38 19.01 -9.08
C ALA A 95 -4.95 19.08 -7.64
N ILE A 96 -5.26 17.95 -6.99
CA ILE A 96 -6.16 17.94 -5.82
C ILE A 96 -5.62 17.11 -4.65
N SER A 97 -4.68 16.19 -4.88
CA SER A 97 -4.22 15.27 -3.84
C SER A 97 -2.90 15.70 -3.20
N LYS A 98 -2.87 15.81 -1.87
CA LYS A 98 -1.62 15.83 -1.11
C LYS A 98 -1.07 14.40 -1.13
N SER A 99 -0.07 14.15 -1.96
CA SER A 99 0.57 12.86 -2.10
C SER A 99 1.94 12.84 -1.44
N LEU A 100 2.27 11.72 -0.79
CA LEU A 100 3.65 11.39 -0.40
C LEU A 100 4.03 10.13 -1.16
N LEU A 101 5.09 10.20 -1.97
CA LEU A 101 5.75 9.04 -2.55
C LEU A 101 6.98 8.72 -1.72
N GLY A 102 7.12 7.46 -1.30
CA GLY A 102 8.26 6.98 -0.55
C GLY A 102 8.87 5.74 -1.20
N ILE A 103 10.19 5.60 -1.05
CA ILE A 103 10.94 4.40 -1.39
C ILE A 103 11.70 3.98 -0.12
N LEU A 104 11.53 2.73 0.29
CA LEU A 104 12.31 2.12 1.37
C LEU A 104 13.21 1.05 0.74
N CYS A 105 14.52 1.33 0.66
CA CYS A 105 15.50 0.35 0.20
C CYS A 105 16.01 -0.47 1.38
N THR A 106 16.08 -1.79 1.22
CA THR A 106 16.84 -2.66 2.13
C THR A 106 18.11 -3.10 1.41
N ASP A 107 19.24 -2.63 1.91
CA ASP A 107 20.52 -3.22 1.54
C ASP A 107 20.76 -4.45 2.40
N SER A 108 21.22 -5.52 1.77
CA SER A 108 21.77 -6.68 2.45
C SER A 108 22.99 -6.22 3.26
N LEU A 109 22.78 -5.97 4.56
CA LEU A 109 23.87 -5.91 5.52
C LEU A 109 24.67 -7.22 5.37
N GLN A 110 25.93 -7.09 4.99
CA GLN A 110 26.91 -8.16 5.19
C GLN A 110 26.98 -8.54 6.66
#